data_AF-A0A5C4LAS8-F1
#
_entry.id   AF-A0A5C4LAS8-F1
#
_cell.length_a   1.000
_cell.length_b   1.000
_cell.length_c   1.000
_cell.angle_alpha   90.00
_cell.angle_beta   90.00
_cell.angle_gamma   90.00
#
_symmetry.space_group_name_H-M   'P 1'
#
loop_
_entity.id
_entity.type
_entity.pdbx_description
1 polymer ?
#
loop_
_entity_poly.entity_id
_entity_poly.type
_entity_poly.pdbx_seq_one_letter_code
_entity_poly.pdbx_strand_id
1 'polypeptide(L)'
;MNQLENSKYRIYNVSDAINFVLDEQNSLHLRAIRLYEMQIAVLFGHKLNDRQRDKREFPNRYLTVSSDILNSAYACAAIKLLRRIDRAYKIEGNPVANYLDDSNARDILKNILRSPDSIRKFAVAHSPRTLDLKLQIRRRHQRRCAPLYDFSLRYYVDDTGPKGGWKTALSLFNQKQGTDAHATIRKFYPYLGGATVGKQCRKEWDFLAGFVWNSHFGSQIFQPKRTGWAPFAKNLLGKVGDLSGLRRAVGEYQFVKARLEERGYELLTLNLVHPIPPAAPPLQPLSEDLLDAVSYEES
;
A
#
# COMPACT_ATOMS: atom_id res chain seq x y z
N MET A 1 32.89 -12.18 2.08
CA MET A 1 33.04 -11.17 1.01
C MET A 1 31.70 -11.05 0.29
N ASN A 2 30.94 -9.99 0.57
CA ASN A 2 29.61 -9.78 -0.03
C ASN A 2 29.75 -9.13 -1.40
N GLN A 3 29.53 -9.92 -2.45
CA GLN A 3 29.40 -9.41 -3.81
C GLN A 3 28.16 -8.50 -3.89
N LEU A 4 28.44 -7.23 -4.16
CA LEU A 4 27.75 -6.39 -5.15
C LEU A 4 26.53 -7.03 -5.82
N GLU A 5 25.34 -6.75 -5.30
CA GLU A 5 24.18 -6.58 -6.16
C GLU A 5 23.61 -5.20 -5.89
N ASN A 6 24.04 -4.25 -6.73
CA ASN A 6 23.28 -3.03 -7.00
C ASN A 6 22.02 -3.43 -7.80
N SER A 7 21.23 -4.33 -7.23
CA SER A 7 20.05 -4.86 -7.89
C SER A 7 19.06 -3.71 -8.05
N LYS A 8 18.57 -3.55 -9.29
CA LYS A 8 17.47 -2.65 -9.62
C LYS A 8 16.26 -2.87 -8.71
N TYR A 9 16.12 -4.08 -8.15
CA TYR A 9 15.01 -4.47 -7.28
C TYR A 9 15.49 -5.00 -5.92
N ARG A 10 14.76 -4.65 -4.87
CA ARG A 10 14.91 -5.20 -3.52
C ARG A 10 13.76 -6.15 -3.21
N ILE A 11 14.10 -7.23 -2.51
CA ILE A 11 13.13 -8.12 -1.88
C ILE A 11 12.73 -7.47 -0.55
N TYR A 12 11.46 -7.09 -0.44
CA TYR A 12 10.91 -6.34 0.69
C TYR A 12 9.96 -7.21 1.51
N ASN A 13 10.18 -7.28 2.82
CA ASN A 13 9.29 -7.97 3.76
C ASN A 13 8.34 -6.96 4.41
N VAL A 14 7.06 -7.04 4.05
CA VAL A 14 6.04 -6.13 4.60
C VAL A 14 5.77 -6.43 6.07
N SER A 15 5.89 -7.68 6.50
CA SER A 15 5.66 -8.08 7.90
C SER A 15 6.69 -7.43 8.83
N ASP A 16 7.96 -7.45 8.45
CA ASP A 16 9.04 -6.81 9.23
C ASP A 16 8.82 -5.30 9.34
N ALA A 17 8.34 -4.67 8.26
CA ALA A 17 8.02 -3.26 8.28
C ALA A 17 6.83 -2.94 9.20
N ILE A 18 5.78 -3.78 9.21
CA ILE A 18 4.66 -3.62 10.15
C ILE A 18 5.13 -3.80 11.59
N ASN A 19 5.90 -4.86 11.89
CA ASN A 19 6.44 -5.09 13.22
C ASN A 19 7.27 -3.89 13.70
N PHE A 20 8.15 -3.37 12.86
CA PHE A 20 8.95 -2.17 13.17
C PHE A 20 8.07 -0.93 13.44
N VAL A 21 7.02 -0.72 12.64
CA VAL A 21 6.12 0.43 12.80
C VAL A 21 5.25 0.31 14.06
N LEU A 22 4.93 -0.90 14.50
CA LEU A 22 4.11 -1.16 15.68
C LEU A 22 4.91 -1.24 17.00
N ASP A 23 6.23 -1.36 16.91
CA ASP A 23 7.11 -1.43 18.07
C ASP A 23 7.40 -0.03 18.65
N GLU A 24 6.87 0.23 19.85
CA GLU A 24 7.00 1.48 20.60
C GLU A 24 8.42 1.79 21.06
N GLN A 25 9.32 0.80 21.08
CA GLN A 25 10.73 1.04 21.40
C GLN A 25 11.46 1.83 20.31
N ASN A 26 10.94 1.82 19.08
CA ASN A 26 11.48 2.62 17.99
C ASN A 26 10.96 4.07 18.07
N SER A 27 11.82 5.05 17.78
CA SER A 27 11.40 6.44 17.80
C SER A 27 10.29 6.73 16.78
N LEU A 28 9.36 7.62 17.16
CA LEU A 28 8.18 7.98 16.35
C LEU A 28 8.56 8.36 14.91
N HIS A 29 9.67 9.06 14.75
CA HIS A 29 10.19 9.52 13.46
C HIS A 29 10.72 8.38 12.59
N LEU A 30 11.45 7.42 13.17
CA LEU A 30 11.93 6.26 12.43
C LEU A 30 10.78 5.35 12.00
N ARG A 31 9.80 5.16 12.89
CA ARG A 31 8.55 4.45 12.58
C ARG A 31 7.77 5.16 11.47
N ALA A 32 7.72 6.50 11.46
CA ALA A 32 7.12 7.29 10.37
C ALA A 32 7.82 7.08 9.02
N ILE A 33 9.15 7.10 8.98
CA ILE A 33 9.92 6.81 7.76
C ILE A 33 9.61 5.39 7.28
N ARG A 34 9.63 4.40 8.18
CA ARG A 34 9.34 3.00 7.85
C ARG A 34 7.91 2.81 7.34
N LEU A 35 6.92 3.47 7.96
CA LEU A 35 5.53 3.44 7.50
C LEU A 35 5.43 3.96 6.08
N TYR A 36 6.07 5.09 5.77
CA TYR A 36 6.03 5.64 4.41
C TYR A 36 6.72 4.73 3.40
N GLU A 37 7.90 4.18 3.73
CA GLU A 37 8.59 3.19 2.89
C GLU A 37 7.70 1.97 2.62
N MET A 38 7.02 1.44 3.63
CA MET A 38 6.10 0.31 3.52
C MET A 38 4.89 0.64 2.65
N GLN A 39 4.28 1.82 2.82
CA GLN A 39 3.19 2.30 1.96
C GLN A 39 3.63 2.37 0.49
N ILE A 40 4.87 2.78 0.23
CA ILE A 40 5.46 2.78 -1.12
C ILE A 40 5.73 1.37 -1.62
N ALA A 41 6.26 0.48 -0.77
CA ALA A 41 6.50 -0.92 -1.11
C ALA A 41 5.20 -1.63 -1.51
N VAL A 42 4.12 -1.42 -0.77
CA VAL A 42 2.80 -1.97 -1.08
C VAL A 42 2.21 -1.32 -2.34
N LEU A 43 2.48 -0.04 -2.60
CA LEU A 43 1.97 0.63 -3.80
C LEU A 43 2.77 0.31 -5.07
N PHE A 44 4.05 -0.04 -4.99
CA PHE A 44 4.90 -0.28 -6.17
C PHE A 44 5.45 -1.70 -6.25
N GLY A 45 5.17 -2.53 -5.26
CA GLY A 45 5.65 -3.90 -5.19
C GLY A 45 4.94 -4.81 -6.16
N HIS A 46 5.66 -5.83 -6.58
CA HIS A 46 5.15 -6.93 -7.37
C HIS A 46 5.39 -8.25 -6.65
N LYS A 47 4.60 -9.28 -6.97
CA LYS A 47 4.89 -10.65 -6.58
C LYS A 47 6.27 -11.03 -7.10
N LEU A 48 7.01 -11.83 -6.32
CA LEU A 48 8.29 -12.37 -6.76
C LEU A 48 8.14 -13.19 -8.05
N ASN A 49 9.10 -13.08 -8.96
CA ASN A 49 9.16 -13.96 -10.13
C ASN A 49 9.65 -15.37 -9.73
N ASP A 50 9.46 -16.37 -10.59
CA ASP A 50 9.72 -17.77 -10.22
C ASP A 50 11.17 -18.01 -9.73
N ARG A 51 12.17 -17.45 -10.43
CA ARG A 51 13.57 -17.53 -10.00
C ARG A 51 13.84 -16.92 -8.61
N GLN A 52 13.12 -15.86 -8.24
CA GLN A 52 13.21 -15.25 -6.91
C GLN A 52 12.46 -16.08 -5.86
N ARG A 53 11.37 -16.74 -6.25
CA ARG A 53 10.55 -17.60 -5.38
C ARG A 53 11.31 -18.86 -5.00
N ASP A 54 11.99 -19.51 -5.95
CA ASP A 54 12.73 -20.76 -5.73
C ASP A 54 13.86 -20.62 -4.69
N LYS A 55 14.35 -19.39 -4.48
CA LYS A 55 15.39 -19.07 -3.51
C LYS A 55 14.86 -18.78 -2.09
N ARG A 56 13.57 -18.97 -1.84
CA ARG A 56 12.91 -18.59 -0.58
C ARG A 56 11.95 -19.68 -0.11
N GLU A 57 12.03 -20.01 1.17
CA GLU A 57 11.12 -20.96 1.82
C GLU A 57 9.67 -20.45 1.87
N PHE A 58 9.48 -19.14 2.08
CA PHE A 58 8.14 -18.50 2.16
C PHE A 58 8.01 -17.32 1.20
N PRO A 59 7.94 -17.56 -0.12
CA PRO A 59 7.98 -16.50 -1.13
C PRO A 59 6.76 -15.57 -1.09
N ASN A 60 5.63 -16.05 -0.57
CA ASN A 60 4.39 -15.29 -0.43
C ASN A 60 4.44 -14.19 0.65
N ARG A 61 5.55 -14.04 1.38
CA ARG A 61 5.75 -12.99 2.39
C ARG A 61 6.48 -11.75 1.86
N TYR A 62 6.95 -11.81 0.61
CA TYR A 62 7.86 -10.83 0.05
C TYR A 62 7.32 -10.16 -1.21
N LEU A 63 7.77 -8.93 -1.42
CA LEU A 63 7.55 -8.17 -2.65
C LEU A 63 8.88 -7.87 -3.32
N THR A 64 8.88 -7.83 -4.65
CA THR A 64 9.97 -7.22 -5.40
C THR A 64 9.62 -5.76 -5.65
N VAL A 65 10.49 -4.84 -5.23
CA VAL A 65 10.24 -3.39 -5.31
C VAL A 65 11.48 -2.71 -5.86
N SER A 66 11.30 -1.72 -6.73
CA SER A 66 12.43 -0.98 -7.29
C SER A 66 13.27 -0.29 -6.20
N SER A 67 14.60 -0.42 -6.26
CA SER A 67 15.50 0.14 -5.25
C SER A 67 15.40 1.66 -5.18
N ASP A 68 15.30 2.31 -6.33
CA ASP A 68 15.15 3.77 -6.47
C ASP A 68 13.87 4.29 -5.80
N ILE A 69 12.71 3.62 -5.96
CA ILE A 69 11.45 4.07 -5.37
C ILE A 69 11.45 3.94 -3.85
N LEU A 70 12.03 2.87 -3.30
CA LEU A 70 12.20 2.70 -1.84
C LEU A 70 13.17 3.73 -1.27
N ASN A 71 14.30 3.95 -1.95
CA ASN A 71 15.27 4.97 -1.56
C ASN A 71 14.65 6.37 -1.59
N SER A 72 13.82 6.67 -2.58
CA SER A 72 13.07 7.91 -2.69
C SER A 72 12.09 8.10 -1.54
N ALA A 73 11.37 7.03 -1.17
CA ALA A 73 10.45 7.04 -0.03
C ALA A 73 11.18 7.40 1.26
N TYR A 74 12.29 6.71 1.52
CA TYR A 74 13.14 6.93 2.69
C TYR A 74 13.67 8.37 2.72
N ALA A 75 14.31 8.82 1.65
CA ALA A 75 14.92 10.14 1.57
C ALA A 75 13.88 11.27 1.70
N CYS A 76 12.76 11.18 0.98
CA CYS A 76 11.72 12.20 1.04
C CYS A 76 11.06 12.29 2.42
N ALA A 77 10.77 11.14 3.05
CA ALA A 77 10.19 11.12 4.39
C ALA A 77 11.16 11.73 5.41
N ALA A 78 12.43 11.29 5.40
CA ALA A 78 13.45 11.78 6.31
C ALA A 78 13.64 13.30 6.19
N ILE A 79 13.82 13.82 4.96
CA ILE A 79 13.99 15.26 4.71
C ILE A 79 12.76 16.05 5.18
N LYS A 80 11.54 15.55 4.94
CA LYS A 80 10.31 16.25 5.34
C LYS A 80 10.11 16.27 6.85
N LEU A 81 10.53 15.23 7.54
CA LEU A 81 10.50 15.17 9.00
C LEU A 81 11.55 16.09 9.62
N LEU A 82 12.80 16.10 9.12
CA LEU A 82 13.84 17.04 9.54
C LEU A 82 13.40 18.50 9.33
N ARG A 83 12.89 18.85 8.14
CA ARG A 83 12.35 20.21 7.87
C ARG A 83 11.18 20.59 8.78
N ARG A 84 10.41 19.61 9.27
CA ARG A 84 9.32 19.87 10.23
C ARG A 84 9.89 20.16 11.62
N ILE A 85 10.90 19.41 12.05
CA ILE A 85 11.64 19.67 13.29
C ILE A 85 12.19 21.11 13.23
N ASP A 86 12.91 21.49 12.17
CA ASP A 86 13.46 22.85 12.03
C ASP A 86 12.43 23.97 12.20
N ARG A 87 11.27 23.80 11.56
CA ARG A 87 10.19 24.79 11.61
C ARG A 87 9.55 24.88 12.99
N ALA A 88 9.49 23.77 13.73
CA ALA A 88 8.95 23.77 15.08
C ALA A 88 9.86 24.54 16.06
N TYR A 89 11.17 24.51 15.83
CA TYR A 89 12.19 25.15 16.66
C TYR A 89 12.46 26.64 16.32
N LYS A 90 11.74 27.27 15.37
CA LYS A 90 11.89 28.69 14.97
C LYS A 90 13.36 29.14 14.92
N ILE A 91 14.20 28.41 14.20
CA ILE A 91 15.65 28.54 14.28
C ILE A 91 16.11 29.80 13.53
N GLU A 92 16.37 30.89 14.26
CA GLU A 92 17.04 32.12 13.78
C GLU A 92 18.59 32.01 13.81
N GLY A 93 19.16 30.82 14.06
CA GLY A 93 20.61 30.58 14.16
C GLY A 93 21.14 29.38 13.36
N ASN A 94 22.44 29.10 13.44
CA ASN A 94 23.13 28.08 12.63
C ASN A 94 22.45 26.68 12.75
N PRO A 95 21.87 26.14 11.66
CA PRO A 95 21.02 24.93 11.71
C PRO A 95 21.77 23.65 12.11
N VAL A 96 23.10 23.63 11.97
CA VAL A 96 23.91 22.42 12.20
C VAL A 96 24.07 22.08 13.68
N ALA A 97 24.22 23.07 14.56
CA ALA A 97 24.41 22.85 15.99
C ALA A 97 23.15 22.25 16.65
N ASN A 98 21.96 22.69 16.22
CA ASN A 98 20.69 22.35 16.87
C ASN A 98 20.17 20.94 16.52
N TYR A 99 20.54 20.38 15.35
CA TYR A 99 20.20 18.99 15.02
C TYR A 99 20.91 17.97 15.92
N LEU A 100 22.05 18.33 16.51
CA LEU A 100 22.79 17.48 17.43
C LEU A 100 22.19 17.51 18.84
N ASP A 101 21.39 18.51 19.18
CA ASP A 101 20.74 18.62 20.48
C ASP A 101 19.38 17.90 20.50
N ASP A 102 18.61 17.97 19.40
CA ASP A 102 17.34 17.24 19.26
C ASP A 102 17.58 15.72 19.06
N SER A 103 17.02 14.89 19.95
CA SER A 103 17.17 13.43 19.90
C SER A 103 16.52 12.79 18.66
N ASN A 104 15.40 13.33 18.18
CA ASN A 104 14.71 12.83 17.00
C ASN A 104 15.47 13.16 15.71
N ALA A 105 16.01 14.37 15.60
CA ALA A 105 16.87 14.77 14.50
C ALA A 105 18.13 13.91 14.47
N ARG A 106 18.77 13.70 15.63
CA ARG A 106 19.90 12.78 15.77
C ARG A 106 19.57 11.38 15.34
N ASP A 107 18.41 10.83 15.71
CA ASP A 107 18.01 9.48 15.30
C ASP A 107 17.87 9.36 13.78
N ILE A 108 17.22 10.34 13.15
CA ILE A 108 17.09 10.37 11.68
C ILE A 108 18.48 10.48 11.04
N LEU A 109 19.30 11.45 11.46
CA LEU A 109 20.63 11.67 10.90
C LEU A 109 21.57 10.49 11.13
N LYS A 110 21.58 9.89 12.32
CA LYS A 110 22.34 8.67 12.62
C LYS A 110 21.93 7.53 11.69
N ASN A 111 20.63 7.36 11.40
CA ASN A 111 20.17 6.32 10.49
C ASN A 111 20.61 6.58 9.03
N ILE A 112 20.58 7.85 8.60
CA ILE A 112 21.08 8.29 7.29
C ILE A 112 22.58 8.04 7.16
N LEU A 113 23.35 8.36 8.22
CA LEU A 113 24.81 8.28 8.24
C LEU A 113 25.33 6.91 8.70
N ARG A 114 24.45 5.98 9.10
CA ARG A 114 24.81 4.68 9.70
C ARG A 114 25.71 3.84 8.81
N SER A 115 25.55 3.94 7.50
CA SER A 115 26.33 3.15 6.54
C SER A 115 26.52 3.90 5.22
N PRO A 116 27.59 3.60 4.46
CA PRO A 116 27.77 4.12 3.11
C PRO A 116 26.56 3.84 2.20
N ASP A 117 25.91 2.69 2.39
CA ASP A 117 24.72 2.32 1.63
C ASP A 117 23.51 3.20 1.98
N SER A 118 23.36 3.64 3.23
CA SER A 118 22.32 4.60 3.63
C SER A 118 22.51 5.95 2.93
N ILE A 119 23.75 6.45 2.82
CA ILE A 119 24.06 7.70 2.12
C ILE A 119 23.77 7.55 0.62
N ARG A 120 24.16 6.42 0.01
CA ARG A 120 23.84 6.11 -1.39
C ARG A 120 22.34 6.14 -1.67
N LYS A 121 21.47 5.79 -0.71
CA LYS A 121 20.01 5.89 -0.89
C LYS A 121 19.59 7.33 -1.22
N PHE A 122 20.21 8.34 -0.62
CA PHE A 122 19.92 9.74 -0.95
C PHE A 122 20.46 10.12 -2.32
N ALA A 123 21.65 9.64 -2.68
CA ALA A 123 22.28 9.95 -3.97
C ALA A 123 21.46 9.44 -5.17
N VAL A 124 20.76 8.30 -5.01
CA VAL A 124 19.96 7.69 -6.09
C VAL A 124 18.44 7.92 -5.93
N ALA A 125 18.02 8.70 -4.94
CA ALA A 125 16.63 9.01 -4.70
C ALA A 125 16.06 9.93 -5.79
N HIS A 126 14.83 9.65 -6.23
CA HIS A 126 14.04 10.58 -7.03
C HIS A 126 13.75 11.85 -6.23
N SER A 127 13.61 12.96 -6.96
CA SER A 127 13.08 14.19 -6.37
C SER A 127 11.66 13.97 -5.81
N PRO A 128 11.22 14.76 -4.81
CA PRO A 128 9.85 14.70 -4.28
C PRO A 128 8.78 14.84 -5.37
N ARG A 129 9.00 15.71 -6.36
CA ARG A 129 8.08 15.92 -7.49
C ARG A 129 7.96 14.66 -8.35
N THR A 130 9.08 14.02 -8.65
CA THR A 130 9.12 12.79 -9.45
C THR A 130 8.41 11.64 -8.72
N LEU A 131 8.65 11.48 -7.42
CA LEU A 131 7.95 10.49 -6.60
C LEU A 131 6.44 10.78 -6.58
N ASP A 132 6.03 12.02 -6.35
CA ASP A 132 4.61 12.41 -6.33
C ASP A 132 3.90 12.14 -7.66
N LEU A 133 4.56 12.39 -8.79
CA LEU A 133 4.01 12.08 -10.11
C LEU A 133 3.81 10.57 -10.28
N LYS A 134 4.82 9.76 -9.91
CA LYS A 134 4.70 8.29 -9.93
C LYS A 134 3.56 7.82 -9.02
N LEU A 135 3.40 8.42 -7.84
CA LEU A 135 2.30 8.11 -6.92
C LEU A 135 0.94 8.39 -7.52
N GLN A 136 0.77 9.55 -8.15
CA GLN A 136 -0.49 9.93 -8.79
C GLN A 136 -0.86 8.97 -9.91
N ILE A 137 0.11 8.64 -10.77
CA ILE A 137 -0.09 7.68 -11.86
C ILE A 137 -0.51 6.33 -11.27
N ARG A 138 0.27 5.77 -10.34
CA ARG A 138 0.02 4.45 -9.76
C ARG A 138 -1.35 4.36 -9.07
N ARG A 139 -1.77 5.40 -8.33
CA ARG A 139 -3.10 5.47 -7.71
C ARG A 139 -4.23 5.56 -8.73
N ARG A 140 -4.05 6.29 -9.83
CA ARG A 140 -5.04 6.35 -10.91
C ARG A 140 -5.26 4.96 -11.50
N HIS A 141 -4.20 4.16 -11.67
CA HIS A 141 -4.31 2.78 -12.12
C HIS A 141 -5.01 1.89 -11.08
N GLN A 142 -4.59 1.93 -9.81
CA GLN A 142 -5.24 1.14 -8.75
C GLN A 142 -6.74 1.46 -8.62
N ARG A 143 -7.13 2.74 -8.70
CA ARG A 143 -8.54 3.17 -8.60
C ARG A 143 -9.44 2.52 -9.65
N ARG A 144 -8.89 2.21 -10.84
CA ARG A 144 -9.61 1.54 -11.93
C ARG A 144 -9.85 0.05 -11.67
N CYS A 145 -9.05 -0.55 -10.79
CA CYS A 145 -9.08 -1.97 -10.47
C CYS A 145 -9.74 -2.26 -9.13
N ALA A 146 -9.64 -1.33 -8.16
CA ALA A 146 -10.09 -1.53 -6.79
C ALA A 146 -11.55 -2.04 -6.67
N PRO A 147 -12.51 -1.60 -7.51
CA PRO A 147 -13.88 -2.14 -7.49
C PRO A 147 -13.98 -3.66 -7.67
N LEU A 148 -13.02 -4.31 -8.34
CA LEU A 148 -12.99 -5.77 -8.49
C LEU A 148 -12.97 -6.48 -7.14
N TYR A 149 -12.13 -5.98 -6.25
CA TYR A 149 -11.92 -6.57 -4.94
C TYR A 149 -13.11 -6.26 -4.03
N ASP A 150 -13.65 -5.04 -4.12
CA ASP A 150 -14.87 -4.65 -3.38
C ASP A 150 -16.06 -5.51 -3.79
N PHE A 151 -16.30 -5.63 -5.10
CA PHE A 151 -17.37 -6.45 -5.63
C PHE A 151 -17.19 -7.91 -5.24
N SER A 152 -15.99 -8.47 -5.40
CA SER A 152 -15.73 -9.86 -4.99
C SER A 152 -16.05 -10.08 -3.53
N LEU A 153 -15.67 -9.15 -2.64
CA LEU A 153 -15.92 -9.26 -1.19
C LEU A 153 -17.42 -9.18 -0.83
N ARG A 154 -18.19 -8.39 -1.56
CA ARG A 154 -19.60 -8.11 -1.26
C ARG A 154 -20.57 -8.98 -2.05
N TYR A 155 -20.08 -9.65 -3.11
CA TYR A 155 -20.87 -10.55 -3.92
C TYR A 155 -21.19 -11.82 -3.11
N TYR A 156 -22.47 -11.96 -2.83
CA TYR A 156 -23.08 -13.12 -2.21
C TYR A 156 -24.40 -13.37 -2.94
N VAL A 157 -24.61 -14.61 -3.34
CA VAL A 157 -25.89 -15.13 -3.84
C VAL A 157 -26.21 -16.28 -2.88
N ASP A 158 -27.41 -16.29 -2.30
CA ASP A 158 -27.80 -17.13 -1.16
C ASP A 158 -27.29 -18.59 -1.20
N ASP A 159 -27.06 -19.13 0.00
CA ASP A 159 -26.35 -20.34 0.51
C ASP A 159 -25.89 -21.49 -0.42
N THR A 160 -26.39 -21.61 -1.64
CA THR A 160 -25.96 -22.58 -2.66
C THR A 160 -25.27 -21.95 -3.88
N GLY A 161 -25.20 -20.62 -3.96
CA GLY A 161 -24.65 -19.88 -5.11
C GLY A 161 -23.12 -19.89 -5.20
N PRO A 162 -22.55 -19.58 -6.38
CA PRO A 162 -21.11 -19.40 -6.53
C PRO A 162 -20.64 -18.25 -5.64
N LYS A 163 -19.74 -18.55 -4.69
CA LYS A 163 -18.99 -17.51 -3.97
C LYS A 163 -18.29 -16.66 -5.02
N GLY A 164 -18.47 -15.34 -4.96
CA GLY A 164 -17.89 -14.41 -5.94
C GLY A 164 -16.37 -14.59 -6.06
N GLY A 165 -15.74 -13.88 -6.99
CA GLY A 165 -14.30 -13.98 -7.15
C GLY A 165 -13.83 -13.29 -8.41
N TRP A 166 -12.58 -13.51 -8.79
CA TRP A 166 -11.99 -12.80 -9.92
C TRP A 166 -12.81 -12.92 -11.21
N LYS A 167 -13.26 -14.14 -11.55
CA LYS A 167 -14.05 -14.38 -12.77
C LYS A 167 -15.38 -13.64 -12.73
N THR A 168 -16.10 -13.69 -11.62
CA THR A 168 -17.37 -13.00 -11.44
C THR A 168 -17.19 -11.48 -11.45
N ALA A 169 -16.19 -10.96 -10.75
CA ALA A 169 -15.94 -9.52 -10.70
C ALA A 169 -15.47 -8.92 -12.03
N LEU A 170 -14.89 -9.73 -12.93
CA LEU A 170 -14.50 -9.28 -14.27
C LEU A 170 -15.70 -8.83 -15.11
N SER A 171 -16.91 -9.33 -14.84
CA SER A 171 -18.14 -8.91 -15.54
C SER A 171 -18.33 -7.39 -15.46
N LEU A 172 -17.94 -6.75 -14.35
CA LEU A 172 -17.98 -5.30 -14.18
C LEU A 172 -17.25 -4.56 -15.31
N PHE A 173 -16.17 -5.13 -15.84
CA PHE A 173 -15.34 -4.51 -16.88
C PHE A 173 -15.81 -4.81 -18.30
N ASN A 174 -16.70 -5.79 -18.45
CA ASN A 174 -17.13 -6.30 -19.74
C ASN A 174 -18.42 -5.63 -20.24
N GLN A 175 -19.12 -4.86 -19.40
CA GLN A 175 -20.39 -4.24 -19.77
C GLN A 175 -20.23 -3.17 -20.86
N LYS A 176 -20.99 -3.33 -21.95
CA LYS A 176 -20.95 -2.49 -23.14
C LYS A 176 -21.36 -1.05 -22.83
N GLN A 177 -20.53 -0.10 -23.23
CA GLN A 177 -20.81 1.33 -23.05
C GLN A 177 -22.12 1.71 -23.75
N GLY A 178 -22.97 2.47 -23.05
CA GLY A 178 -24.29 2.90 -23.54
C GLY A 178 -25.45 1.98 -23.14
N THR A 179 -25.21 0.88 -22.43
CA THR A 179 -26.26 0.04 -21.83
C THR A 179 -26.66 0.53 -20.44
N ASP A 180 -27.88 0.20 -19.99
CA ASP A 180 -28.35 0.50 -18.63
C ASP A 180 -27.48 -0.19 -17.59
N ALA A 181 -27.09 -1.45 -17.82
CA ALA A 181 -26.14 -2.18 -16.98
C ALA A 181 -24.83 -1.42 -16.79
N HIS A 182 -24.25 -0.90 -17.88
CA HIS A 182 -23.05 -0.07 -17.81
C HIS A 182 -23.29 1.22 -17.02
N ALA A 183 -24.40 1.92 -17.24
CA ALA A 183 -24.73 3.14 -16.50
C ALA A 183 -24.87 2.88 -14.99
N THR A 184 -25.58 1.81 -14.61
CA THR A 184 -25.77 1.38 -13.22
C THR A 184 -24.43 1.05 -12.57
N ILE A 185 -23.59 0.22 -13.20
CA ILE A 185 -22.25 -0.09 -12.64
C ILE A 185 -21.41 1.17 -12.47
N ARG A 186 -21.48 2.13 -13.39
CA ARG A 186 -20.72 3.39 -13.29
C ARG A 186 -21.25 4.32 -12.21
N LYS A 187 -22.53 4.24 -11.85
CA LYS A 187 -23.10 4.93 -10.70
C LYS A 187 -22.43 4.50 -9.39
N PHE A 188 -22.21 3.19 -9.22
CA PHE A 188 -21.54 2.64 -8.03
C PHE A 188 -20.00 2.71 -8.12
N TYR A 189 -19.43 2.52 -9.31
CA TYR A 189 -18.00 2.46 -9.55
C TYR A 189 -17.55 3.41 -10.69
N PRO A 190 -17.59 4.74 -10.45
CA PRO A 190 -17.41 5.74 -11.51
C PRO A 190 -16.04 5.70 -12.20
N TYR A 191 -15.01 5.24 -11.50
CA TYR A 191 -13.63 5.23 -12.01
C TYR A 191 -13.18 3.87 -12.52
N LEU A 192 -14.08 2.89 -12.66
CA LEU A 192 -13.78 1.56 -13.14
C LEU A 192 -13.00 1.59 -14.48
N GLY A 193 -12.10 0.65 -14.71
CA GLY A 193 -11.48 0.49 -16.02
C GLY A 193 -12.45 -0.04 -17.08
N GLY A 194 -11.96 -0.24 -18.30
CA GLY A 194 -12.58 -1.14 -19.27
C GLY A 194 -11.90 -2.51 -19.28
N ALA A 195 -12.39 -3.46 -20.08
CA ALA A 195 -11.91 -4.85 -20.16
C ALA A 195 -10.37 -5.00 -20.21
N THR A 196 -9.68 -4.20 -21.02
CA THR A 196 -8.20 -4.20 -21.13
C THR A 196 -7.52 -3.90 -19.80
N VAL A 197 -8.05 -2.94 -19.05
CA VAL A 197 -7.53 -2.56 -17.73
C VAL A 197 -7.74 -3.71 -16.75
N GLY A 198 -8.92 -4.34 -16.75
CA GLY A 198 -9.24 -5.48 -15.89
C GLY A 198 -8.22 -6.63 -16.02
N LYS A 199 -7.81 -6.97 -17.25
CA LYS A 199 -6.78 -8.00 -17.49
C LYS A 199 -5.40 -7.61 -16.93
N GLN A 200 -5.02 -6.33 -17.01
CA GLN A 200 -3.75 -5.84 -16.45
C GLN A 200 -3.79 -5.85 -14.91
N CYS A 201 -4.94 -5.52 -14.31
CA CYS A 201 -5.11 -5.50 -12.86
C CYS A 201 -4.72 -6.83 -12.19
N ARG A 202 -5.10 -7.98 -12.80
CA ARG A 202 -4.78 -9.32 -12.28
C ARG A 202 -3.29 -9.55 -12.14
N LYS A 203 -2.52 -9.16 -13.14
CA LYS A 203 -1.07 -9.42 -13.17
C LYS A 203 -0.32 -8.55 -12.17
N GLU A 204 -0.83 -7.34 -11.92
CA GLU A 204 -0.10 -6.34 -11.13
C GLU A 204 -0.48 -6.30 -9.66
N TRP A 205 -1.76 -6.48 -9.33
CA TRP A 205 -2.30 -6.06 -8.04
C TRP A 205 -2.99 -7.14 -7.25
N ASP A 206 -3.25 -8.30 -7.85
CA ASP A 206 -4.03 -9.38 -7.22
C ASP A 206 -3.36 -9.89 -5.94
N PHE A 207 -2.03 -10.02 -5.98
CA PHE A 207 -1.22 -10.38 -4.81
C PHE A 207 -1.29 -9.34 -3.67
N LEU A 208 -1.70 -8.11 -3.99
CA LEU A 208 -1.83 -6.98 -3.07
C LEU A 208 -3.28 -6.53 -2.90
N ALA A 209 -4.26 -7.34 -3.34
CA ALA A 209 -5.66 -6.98 -3.41
C ALA A 209 -6.21 -6.42 -2.08
N GLY A 210 -5.88 -7.05 -0.95
CA GLY A 210 -6.30 -6.57 0.37
C GLY A 210 -5.77 -5.18 0.72
N PHE A 211 -4.53 -4.85 0.34
CA PHE A 211 -3.99 -3.50 0.52
C PHE A 211 -4.60 -2.47 -0.43
N VAL A 212 -4.88 -2.88 -1.67
CA VAL A 212 -5.59 -2.03 -2.64
C VAL A 212 -6.98 -1.71 -2.11
N TRP A 213 -7.72 -2.71 -1.63
CA TRP A 213 -9.04 -2.52 -1.05
C TRP A 213 -8.99 -1.58 0.17
N ASN A 214 -8.10 -1.83 1.12
CA ASN A 214 -7.92 -0.95 2.30
C ASN A 214 -7.57 0.50 1.93
N SER A 215 -6.86 0.71 0.82
CA SER A 215 -6.47 2.05 0.35
C SER A 215 -7.60 2.83 -0.30
N HIS A 216 -8.68 2.16 -0.72
CA HIS A 216 -9.79 2.75 -1.47
C HIS A 216 -11.13 2.72 -0.73
N PHE A 217 -11.38 1.68 0.08
CA PHE A 217 -12.66 1.44 0.76
C PHE A 217 -12.52 1.27 2.28
N GLY A 218 -11.34 0.86 2.77
CA GLY A 218 -11.04 0.70 4.21
C GLY A 218 -10.45 1.94 4.87
N SER A 219 -9.62 1.73 5.91
CA SER A 219 -9.00 2.79 6.73
C SER A 219 -8.06 3.76 6.01
N GLN A 220 -7.62 3.46 4.77
CA GLN A 220 -6.67 4.27 3.98
C GLN A 220 -5.31 4.54 4.68
N ILE A 221 -5.01 3.79 5.74
CA ILE A 221 -3.74 3.93 6.47
C ILE A 221 -2.57 3.53 5.58
N PHE A 222 -2.72 2.50 4.75
CA PHE A 222 -1.69 2.02 3.82
C PHE A 222 -1.55 2.87 2.55
N GLN A 223 -2.42 3.85 2.34
CA GLN A 223 -2.28 4.76 1.21
C GLN A 223 -1.19 5.81 1.51
N PRO A 224 -0.08 5.84 0.75
CA PRO A 224 0.94 6.88 0.93
C PRO A 224 0.31 8.25 0.64
N LYS A 225 0.82 9.33 1.21
CA LYS A 225 0.46 10.69 0.79
C LYS A 225 1.54 11.29 -0.11
N ARG A 226 1.19 12.33 -0.86
CA ARG A 226 2.14 13.10 -1.68
C ARG A 226 3.10 13.85 -0.77
N THR A 227 4.38 13.74 -1.02
CA THR A 227 5.46 14.39 -0.26
C THR A 227 5.41 15.92 -0.39
N GLY A 228 4.89 16.44 -1.50
CA GLY A 228 4.67 17.86 -1.74
C GLY A 228 3.52 18.46 -0.92
N TRP A 229 2.66 17.65 -0.30
CA TRP A 229 1.52 18.14 0.47
C TRP A 229 1.97 18.78 1.79
N ALA A 230 1.47 19.99 2.09
CA ALA A 230 1.92 20.77 3.26
C ALA A 230 1.83 20.01 4.61
N PRO A 231 0.73 19.30 4.94
CA PRO A 231 0.65 18.55 6.18
C PRO A 231 1.24 17.13 6.08
N PHE A 232 2.07 16.81 5.07
CA PHE A 232 2.65 15.47 4.89
C PHE A 232 3.28 14.92 6.18
N ALA A 233 4.23 15.65 6.77
CA ALA A 233 4.95 15.20 7.96
C ALA A 233 4.03 15.13 9.19
N LYS A 234 3.12 16.09 9.37
CA LYS A 234 2.12 16.07 10.46
C LYS A 234 1.24 14.82 10.38
N ASN A 235 0.72 14.52 9.20
CA ASN A 235 -0.18 13.39 9.00
C ASN A 235 0.54 12.05 9.09
N LEU A 236 1.79 11.97 8.63
CA LEU A 236 2.59 10.75 8.75
C LEU A 236 2.90 10.44 10.22
N LEU A 237 3.32 11.44 11.00
CA LEU A 237 3.52 11.30 12.45
C LEU A 237 2.21 10.96 13.17
N GLY A 238 1.10 11.61 12.81
CA GLY A 238 -0.22 11.31 13.38
C GLY A 238 -0.65 9.86 13.14
N LYS A 239 -0.44 9.33 11.92
CA LYS A 239 -0.71 7.91 11.59
C LYS A 239 0.15 6.94 12.41
N VAL A 240 1.41 7.28 12.70
CA VAL A 240 2.29 6.41 13.49
C VAL A 240 2.06 6.53 14.99
N GLY A 241 1.64 7.70 15.46
CA GLY A 241 1.18 7.89 16.83
C GLY A 241 -0.10 7.12 17.15
N ASP A 242 -0.96 6.89 16.16
CA ASP A 242 -2.19 6.09 16.28
C ASP A 242 -1.91 4.59 16.11
N LEU A 243 -1.32 3.98 17.14
CA LEU A 243 -1.00 2.54 17.16
C LEU A 243 -2.24 1.65 17.10
N SER A 244 -3.32 2.02 17.79
CA SER A 244 -4.58 1.27 17.76
C SER A 244 -5.20 1.32 16.35
N GLY A 245 -5.18 2.48 15.70
CA GLY A 245 -5.58 2.64 14.31
C GLY A 245 -4.74 1.80 13.35
N LEU A 246 -3.42 1.77 13.52
CA LEU A 246 -2.52 0.92 12.73
C LEU A 246 -2.83 -0.57 12.92
N ARG A 247 -3.02 -1.03 14.16
CA ARG A 247 -3.39 -2.43 14.46
C ARG A 247 -4.72 -2.79 13.83
N ARG A 248 -5.73 -1.91 13.97
CA ARG A 248 -7.04 -2.09 13.32
C ARG A 248 -6.91 -2.19 11.80
N ALA A 249 -6.12 -1.33 11.14
CA ALA A 249 -5.91 -1.42 9.69
C ALA A 249 -5.25 -2.73 9.25
N VAL A 250 -4.31 -3.24 10.05
CA VAL A 250 -3.73 -4.57 9.81
C VAL A 250 -4.77 -5.68 10.02
N GLY A 251 -5.63 -5.56 11.04
CA GLY A 251 -6.77 -6.47 11.23
C GLY A 251 -7.78 -6.44 10.07
N GLU A 252 -8.11 -5.25 9.54
CA GLU A 252 -8.95 -5.07 8.34
C GLU A 252 -8.32 -5.79 7.14
N TYR A 253 -7.01 -5.65 6.96
CA TYR A 253 -6.28 -6.38 5.92
C TYR A 253 -6.41 -7.89 6.10
N GLN A 254 -6.21 -8.41 7.31
CA GLN A 254 -6.32 -9.85 7.57
C GLN A 254 -7.73 -10.39 7.31
N PHE A 255 -8.75 -9.63 7.70
CA PHE A 255 -10.15 -9.98 7.40
C PHE A 255 -10.39 -10.04 5.89
N VAL A 256 -10.02 -8.99 5.17
CA VAL A 256 -10.18 -8.90 3.71
C VAL A 256 -9.40 -10.00 3.01
N LYS A 257 -8.18 -10.29 3.48
CA LYS A 257 -7.34 -11.37 2.97
C LYS A 257 -8.05 -12.71 3.08
N ALA A 258 -8.53 -13.09 4.27
CA ALA A 258 -9.22 -14.36 4.48
C ALA A 258 -10.44 -14.49 3.55
N ARG A 259 -11.24 -13.42 3.44
CA ARG A 259 -12.43 -13.38 2.58
C ARG A 259 -12.12 -13.44 1.08
N LEU A 260 -11.00 -12.88 0.63
CA LEU A 260 -10.58 -13.00 -0.77
C LEU A 260 -9.94 -14.35 -1.05
N GLU A 261 -9.22 -14.95 -0.10
CA GLU A 261 -8.66 -16.31 -0.25
C GLU A 261 -9.77 -17.37 -0.37
N GLU A 262 -10.86 -17.23 0.38
CA GLU A 262 -12.10 -18.03 0.20
C GLU A 262 -12.67 -17.97 -1.22
N ARG A 263 -12.28 -16.94 -1.99
CA ARG A 263 -12.73 -16.64 -3.36
C ARG A 263 -11.67 -16.91 -4.42
N GLY A 264 -10.61 -17.63 -4.04
CA GLY A 264 -9.56 -18.10 -4.94
C GLY A 264 -8.47 -17.08 -5.27
N TYR A 265 -8.33 -16.01 -4.48
CA TYR A 265 -7.23 -15.06 -4.62
C TYR A 265 -5.98 -15.56 -3.88
N GLU A 266 -4.79 -15.32 -4.45
CA GLU A 266 -3.51 -15.52 -3.77
C GLU A 266 -2.98 -14.18 -3.27
N LEU A 267 -2.98 -13.95 -1.96
CA LEU A 267 -2.55 -12.68 -1.38
C LEU A 267 -1.21 -12.78 -0.64
N LEU A 268 -0.55 -11.63 -0.47
CA LEU A 268 0.60 -11.48 0.42
C LEU A 268 0.28 -12.03 1.82
N THR A 269 1.21 -12.75 2.43
CA THR A 269 1.06 -13.25 3.80
C THR A 269 1.82 -12.35 4.77
N LEU A 270 1.15 -11.95 5.85
CA LEU A 270 1.77 -11.22 6.95
C LEU A 270 2.11 -12.18 8.09
N ASN A 271 3.39 -12.25 8.45
CA ASN A 271 3.87 -13.01 9.60
C ASN A 271 4.32 -12.04 10.70
N LEU A 272 3.38 -11.66 11.56
CA LEU A 272 3.59 -10.66 12.60
C LEU A 272 4.13 -11.32 13.87
N VAL A 273 5.02 -10.64 14.60
CA VAL A 273 5.56 -11.13 15.88
C VAL A 273 4.44 -11.36 16.89
N HIS A 274 3.48 -10.44 16.91
CA HIS A 274 2.24 -10.59 17.66
C HIS A 274 1.08 -10.67 16.67
N PRO A 275 0.38 -11.81 16.59
CA PRO A 275 -0.79 -11.95 15.74
C PRO A 275 -1.82 -10.86 16.04
N ILE A 276 -2.28 -10.18 14.99
CA ILE A 276 -3.36 -9.20 15.08
C ILE A 276 -4.62 -9.88 14.56
N PRO A 277 -5.69 -9.99 15.36
CA PRO A 277 -6.90 -10.68 14.92
C PRO A 277 -7.55 -9.94 13.74
N PRO A 278 -8.22 -10.67 12.83
CA PRO A 278 -9.04 -10.06 11.79
C PRO A 278 -10.08 -9.10 12.38
N ALA A 279 -10.16 -7.89 11.83
CA ALA A 279 -11.14 -6.89 12.21
C ALA A 279 -12.09 -6.69 11.03
N ALA A 280 -13.37 -7.06 11.21
CA ALA A 280 -14.36 -6.92 10.14
C ALA A 280 -14.65 -5.43 9.88
N PRO A 281 -14.39 -4.91 8.66
CA PRO A 281 -14.88 -3.60 8.28
C PRO A 281 -16.40 -3.68 8.04
N PRO A 282 -17.13 -2.55 8.13
CA PRO A 282 -18.55 -2.51 7.80
C PRO A 282 -18.73 -2.77 6.29
N LEU A 283 -19.09 -4.01 5.94
CA LEU A 283 -19.38 -4.44 4.57
C LEU A 283 -20.88 -4.69 4.44
N GLN A 284 -21.53 -3.90 3.59
CA GLN A 284 -22.91 -4.18 3.18
C GLN A 284 -22.91 -5.07 1.93
N PRO A 285 -23.92 -5.91 1.73
CA PRO A 285 -24.14 -6.60 0.46
C PRO A 285 -24.18 -5.64 -0.73
N LEU A 286 -24.06 -6.18 -1.94
CA LEU A 286 -24.31 -5.41 -3.16
C LEU A 286 -25.81 -5.07 -3.23
N SER A 287 -26.15 -3.93 -3.82
CA SER A 287 -27.55 -3.58 -4.10
C SER A 287 -28.12 -4.47 -5.20
N GLU A 288 -29.43 -4.70 -5.19
CA GLU A 288 -30.15 -5.46 -6.24
C GLU A 288 -29.85 -4.90 -7.63
N ASP A 289 -29.95 -3.57 -7.83
CA ASP A 289 -29.56 -2.89 -9.07
C ASP A 289 -28.20 -3.32 -9.64
N LEU A 290 -27.22 -3.53 -8.74
CA LEU A 290 -25.84 -3.86 -9.11
C LEU A 290 -25.66 -5.36 -9.34
N LEU A 291 -26.47 -6.20 -8.69
CA LEU A 291 -26.53 -7.64 -8.97
C LEU A 291 -27.18 -7.87 -10.34
N ASP A 292 -28.31 -7.22 -10.62
CA ASP A 292 -29.04 -7.30 -11.89
C ASP A 292 -28.19 -6.81 -13.06
N ALA A 293 -27.50 -5.67 -12.90
CA ALA A 293 -26.61 -5.13 -13.92
C ALA A 293 -25.43 -6.05 -14.25
N VAL A 294 -25.12 -7.02 -13.39
CA VAL A 294 -24.02 -7.97 -13.56
C VAL A 294 -24.51 -9.35 -14.03
N SER A 295 -25.74 -9.73 -13.73
CA SER A 295 -26.35 -10.99 -14.17
C SER A 295 -26.87 -10.98 -15.60
N TYR A 296 -26.95 -9.80 -16.24
CA TYR A 296 -27.21 -9.68 -17.68
C TYR A 296 -26.01 -10.20 -18.49
N GLU A 297 -25.85 -11.53 -18.58
CA GLU A 297 -25.28 -12.17 -19.77
C GLU A 297 -26.44 -12.48 -20.73
N GLU A 298 -26.24 -12.15 -22.00
CA GLU A 298 -27.24 -12.02 -23.07
C GLU A 298 -28.22 -13.20 -23.21
N SER A 299 -29.51 -12.89 -23.27
CA SER A 299 -30.46 -13.61 -24.12
C SER A 299 -30.24 -13.29 -25.58
#